data_AF-A0A2A4JPK5-F1
#
_entry.id   AF-A0A2A4JPK5-F1
#
_cell.length_a   1.000
_cell.length_b   1.000
_cell.length_c   1.000
_cell.angle_alpha   90.00
_cell.angle_beta   90.00
_cell.angle_gamma   90.00
#
_symmetry.space_group_name_H-M   'P 1'
#
loop_
_entity.id
_entity.type
_entity.pdbx_description
1 polymer ?
#
loop_
_entity_poly.entity_id
_entity_poly.type
_entity_poly.pdbx_seq_one_letter_code
_entity_poly.pdbx_strand_id
1 'polypeptide(L)'
;MTDRVIASRPSLEQVSAIVDFMEKHPALALGQLRGLEGRDESKKLWFKLTRIVNNITGPTRPMKSWIKYWADKKSTVRSKVLSGGGDPNNLCSNIEKKIWDLFLANDSGKTRGAVKQESNFIEESLYNEDSMDQNHVESDPVLAFEEPVVDFEERQMGIMEKLLKVMSDQAAAMTQLAHASHANAQAMERLADASQIQARAIDRLATTFETISAATHDVRNAIVDIDATMKRFYSTSPT
;
A
#
# COMPACT_ATOMS: atom_id res chain seq x y z
N MET A 1 -29.78 -2.16 -18.15
CA MET A 1 -28.53 -1.47 -18.49
C MET A 1 -28.02 -0.78 -17.24
N THR A 2 -27.07 -1.38 -16.53
CA THR A 2 -26.48 -0.78 -15.32
C THR A 2 -25.19 -0.07 -15.73
N ASP A 3 -25.29 1.24 -15.91
CA ASP A 3 -24.13 2.09 -16.12
C ASP A 3 -23.13 1.85 -14.99
N ARG A 4 -21.94 1.33 -15.36
CA ARG A 4 -20.79 1.30 -14.47
C ARG A 4 -20.35 2.74 -14.24
N VAL A 5 -20.96 3.39 -13.25
CA VAL A 5 -20.53 4.70 -12.77
C VAL A 5 -19.06 4.59 -12.40
N ILE A 6 -18.22 5.20 -13.23
CA ILE A 6 -16.78 5.31 -13.08
C ILE A 6 -16.49 5.72 -11.65
N ALA A 7 -15.59 4.98 -10.99
CA ALA A 7 -15.28 5.11 -9.57
C ALA A 7 -14.70 6.50 -9.23
N SER A 8 -15.56 7.51 -9.09
CA SER A 8 -15.17 8.87 -8.72
C SER A 8 -14.56 8.87 -7.31
N ARG A 9 -13.44 9.58 -7.14
CA ARG A 9 -12.74 9.64 -5.85
C ARG A 9 -13.68 10.21 -4.78
N PRO A 10 -13.76 9.61 -3.57
CA PRO A 10 -14.53 10.18 -2.47
C PRO A 10 -14.13 11.63 -2.20
N SER A 11 -15.10 12.48 -1.88
CA SER A 11 -14.84 13.87 -1.54
C SER A 11 -14.08 13.97 -0.20
N LEU A 12 -13.38 15.08 0.05
CA LEU A 12 -12.63 15.26 1.28
C LEU A 12 -13.53 15.14 2.52
N GLU A 13 -14.75 15.67 2.46
CA GLU A 13 -15.75 15.57 3.52
C GLU A 13 -16.17 14.12 3.78
N GLN A 14 -16.38 13.32 2.72
CA GLN A 14 -16.67 11.90 2.86
C GLN A 14 -15.50 11.15 3.52
N VAL A 15 -14.27 11.45 3.12
CA VAL A 15 -13.08 10.83 3.74
C VAL A 15 -12.97 11.22 5.21
N SER A 16 -13.20 12.48 5.56
CA SER A 16 -13.20 12.93 6.96
C SER A 16 -14.26 12.19 7.78
N ALA A 17 -15.49 12.10 7.27
CA ALA A 17 -16.58 11.42 7.94
C ALA A 17 -16.30 9.92 8.16
N ILE A 18 -15.62 9.26 7.22
CA ILE A 18 -15.17 7.87 7.40
C ILE A 18 -14.17 7.78 8.55
N VAL A 19 -13.15 8.64 8.57
CA VAL A 19 -12.12 8.61 9.62
C VAL A 19 -12.71 8.90 11.00
N ASP A 20 -13.60 9.88 11.11
CA ASP A 20 -14.26 10.23 12.36
C ASP A 20 -15.20 9.12 12.86
N PHE A 21 -15.83 8.38 11.94
CA PHE A 21 -16.61 7.18 12.31
C PHE A 21 -15.70 6.05 12.81
N MET A 22 -14.57 5.82 12.15
CA MET A 22 -13.59 4.80 12.53
C MET A 22 -12.94 5.09 13.89
N GLU A 23 -12.70 6.36 14.19
CA GLU A 23 -12.18 6.80 15.50
C GLU A 23 -13.16 6.48 16.64
N LYS A 24 -14.46 6.62 16.40
CA LYS A 24 -15.51 6.25 17.38
C LYS A 24 -15.73 4.75 17.50
N HIS A 25 -15.32 3.98 16.49
CA HIS A 25 -15.50 2.53 16.42
C HIS A 25 -14.17 1.83 16.09
N PRO A 26 -13.15 1.89 16.98
CA PRO A 26 -11.82 1.36 16.69
C PRO A 26 -11.80 -0.16 16.44
N ALA A 27 -12.68 -0.93 17.10
CA ALA A 27 -12.83 -2.36 16.88
C ALA A 27 -13.25 -2.70 15.43
N LEU A 28 -14.09 -1.85 14.82
CA LEU A 28 -14.46 -1.94 13.41
C LEU A 28 -13.28 -1.55 12.52
N ALA A 29 -12.63 -0.44 12.84
CA ALA A 29 -11.53 0.11 12.07
C ALA A 29 -10.34 -0.85 11.94
N LEU A 30 -10.04 -1.56 13.03
CA LEU A 30 -8.99 -2.57 13.16
C LEU A 30 -9.41 -3.98 12.72
N GLY A 31 -10.69 -4.21 12.42
CA GLY A 31 -11.20 -5.54 12.05
C GLY A 31 -11.11 -6.56 13.20
N GLN A 32 -11.24 -6.10 14.44
CA GLN A 32 -11.14 -6.91 15.65
C GLN A 32 -12.47 -7.56 16.06
N LEU A 33 -13.58 -7.14 15.45
CA LEU A 33 -14.90 -7.74 15.66
C LEU A 33 -14.95 -9.14 15.00
N ARG A 34 -14.70 -10.19 15.80
CA ARG A 34 -14.69 -11.60 15.40
C ARG A 34 -15.83 -12.37 16.06
N GLY A 35 -16.15 -13.55 15.52
CA GLY A 35 -17.28 -14.38 15.98
C GLY A 35 -18.61 -14.02 15.32
N LEU A 36 -19.68 -14.73 15.67
CA LEU A 36 -21.02 -14.52 15.10
C LEU A 36 -21.57 -13.13 15.46
N GLU A 37 -21.57 -12.79 16.75
CA GLU A 37 -22.05 -11.49 17.25
C GLU A 37 -21.22 -10.33 16.70
N GLY A 38 -19.89 -10.48 16.63
CA GLY A 38 -18.99 -9.48 16.06
C GLY A 38 -19.20 -9.25 14.55
N ARG A 39 -19.59 -10.29 13.80
CA ARG A 39 -19.94 -10.15 12.36
C ARG A 39 -21.21 -9.32 12.18
N ASP A 40 -22.23 -9.59 12.98
CA ASP A 40 -23.49 -8.83 12.92
C ASP A 40 -23.31 -7.39 13.35
N GLU A 41 -22.54 -7.14 14.41
CA GLU A 41 -22.20 -5.79 14.85
C GLU A 41 -21.39 -5.05 13.77
N SER A 42 -20.38 -5.71 13.19
CA SER A 42 -19.60 -5.15 12.08
C SER A 42 -20.49 -4.73 10.93
N LYS A 43 -21.43 -5.60 10.53
CA LYS A 43 -22.39 -5.33 9.46
C LYS A 43 -23.26 -4.12 9.79
N LYS A 44 -23.81 -4.04 11.00
CA LYS A 44 -24.61 -2.89 11.47
C LYS A 44 -23.82 -1.59 11.42
N LEU A 45 -22.58 -1.58 11.89
CA LEU A 45 -21.72 -0.41 11.89
C LEU A 45 -21.33 0.03 10.47
N TRP A 46 -20.99 -0.90 9.59
CA TRP A 46 -20.71 -0.61 8.19
C TRP A 46 -21.93 -0.08 7.43
N PHE A 47 -23.12 -0.58 7.72
CA PHE A 47 -24.37 -0.02 7.18
C PHE A 47 -24.60 1.42 7.65
N LYS A 48 -24.39 1.69 8.94
CA LYS A 48 -24.50 3.03 9.51
C LYS A 48 -23.52 4.01 8.86
N LEU A 49 -22.26 3.60 8.71
CA LEU A 49 -21.24 4.38 8.00
C LEU A 49 -21.67 4.67 6.56
N THR A 50 -22.13 3.65 5.83
CA THR A 50 -22.56 3.79 4.43
C THR A 50 -23.67 4.82 4.29
N ARG A 51 -24.65 4.81 5.20
CA ARG A 51 -25.74 5.79 5.22
C ARG A 51 -25.23 7.21 5.48
N ILE A 52 -24.31 7.38 6.43
CA ILE A 52 -23.72 8.70 6.75
C ILE A 52 -22.96 9.23 5.54
N VAL A 53 -22.06 8.44 4.96
CA VAL A 53 -21.16 8.89 3.89
C VAL A 53 -21.92 9.15 2.59
N ASN A 54 -22.93 8.34 2.27
CA ASN A 54 -23.77 8.55 1.09
C ASN A 54 -24.71 9.76 1.22
N ASN A 55 -24.94 10.28 2.42
CA ASN A 55 -25.70 11.51 2.64
C ASN A 55 -24.85 12.79 2.51
N ILE A 56 -23.53 12.65 2.35
CA ILE A 56 -22.61 13.78 2.13
C ILE A 56 -22.45 14.00 0.63
N THR A 57 -22.25 15.25 0.22
CA THR A 57 -21.99 15.62 -1.17
C THR A 57 -20.76 14.86 -1.73
N GLY A 58 -21.00 14.00 -2.71
CA GLY A 58 -19.97 13.16 -3.32
C GLY A 58 -20.51 11.88 -3.96
N PRO A 59 -19.62 10.97 -4.38
CA PRO A 59 -20.02 9.66 -4.90
C PRO A 59 -20.73 8.82 -3.84
N THR A 60 -21.90 8.27 -4.18
CA THR A 60 -22.58 7.27 -3.37
C THR A 60 -22.12 5.87 -3.74
N ARG A 61 -21.90 5.03 -2.74
CA ARG A 61 -21.36 3.67 -2.96
C ARG A 61 -22.03 2.65 -2.03
N PRO A 62 -22.14 1.39 -2.46
CA PRO A 62 -22.63 0.33 -1.58
C PRO A 62 -21.62 0.05 -0.46
N MET A 63 -22.11 -0.56 0.63
CA MET A 63 -21.32 -0.86 1.83
C MET A 63 -20.01 -1.59 1.52
N LYS A 64 -20.06 -2.62 0.64
CA LYS A 64 -18.87 -3.38 0.22
C LYS A 64 -17.77 -2.49 -0.37
N SER A 65 -18.13 -1.45 -1.11
CA SER A 65 -17.18 -0.52 -1.71
C SER A 65 -16.52 0.38 -0.66
N TRP A 66 -17.22 0.78 0.40
CA TRP A 66 -16.65 1.55 1.51
C TRP A 66 -15.72 0.71 2.38
N ILE A 67 -16.07 -0.56 2.61
CA ILE A 67 -15.20 -1.54 3.28
C ILE A 67 -13.88 -1.66 2.52
N LYS A 68 -13.96 -1.90 1.20
CA LYS A 68 -12.77 -1.99 0.34
C LYS A 68 -11.96 -0.70 0.35
N TYR A 69 -12.61 0.46 0.20
CA TYR A 69 -11.94 1.77 0.27
C TYR A 69 -11.15 1.95 1.56
N TRP A 70 -11.71 1.58 2.71
CA TRP A 70 -11.01 1.67 4.00
C TRP A 70 -9.78 0.77 4.07
N ALA A 71 -9.90 -0.48 3.60
CA ALA A 71 -8.77 -1.41 3.52
C ALA A 71 -7.65 -0.85 2.62
N ASP A 72 -8.00 -0.39 1.42
CA ASP A 72 -7.06 0.19 0.45
C ASP A 72 -6.40 1.46 1.00
N LYS A 73 -7.17 2.32 1.68
CA LYS A 73 -6.65 3.56 2.29
C LYS A 73 -5.62 3.25 3.38
N LYS A 74 -5.90 2.30 4.28
CA LYS A 74 -4.93 1.85 5.30
C LYS A 74 -3.67 1.27 4.66
N SER A 75 -3.83 0.43 3.63
CA SER A 75 -2.70 -0.15 2.89
C SER A 75 -1.82 0.92 2.26
N THR A 76 -2.45 1.93 1.64
CA THR A 76 -1.76 3.07 1.02
C THR A 76 -0.99 3.89 2.06
N VAL A 77 -1.60 4.20 3.21
CA VAL A 77 -0.93 4.92 4.29
C VAL A 77 0.28 4.13 4.81
N ARG A 78 0.12 2.82 5.03
CA ARG A 78 1.22 1.95 5.47
C ARG A 78 2.36 1.91 4.45
N SER A 79 2.02 1.77 3.17
CA SER A 79 3.01 1.74 2.08
C SER A 79 3.81 3.05 2.01
N LYS A 80 3.15 4.21 2.13
CA LYS A 80 3.82 5.53 2.15
C LYS A 80 4.83 5.66 3.28
N VAL A 81 4.49 5.21 4.50
CA VAL A 81 5.42 5.28 5.63
C VAL A 81 6.59 4.33 5.44
N LEU A 82 6.35 3.09 4.97
CA LEU A 82 7.41 2.11 4.72
C LEU A 82 8.36 2.55 3.60
N SER A 83 7.84 3.07 2.48
CA SER A 83 8.64 3.61 1.38
C SER A 83 9.44 4.85 1.79
N GLY A 84 8.96 5.60 2.79
CA GLY A 84 9.65 6.75 3.37
C GLY A 84 10.68 6.39 4.46
N GLY A 85 11.15 5.14 4.53
CA GLY A 85 12.13 4.71 5.54
C GLY A 85 11.54 4.50 6.93
N GLY A 86 10.22 4.34 7.04
CA GLY A 86 9.52 4.16 8.32
C GLY A 86 9.20 5.47 9.04
N ASP A 87 9.51 6.63 8.44
CA ASP A 87 9.20 7.93 9.04
C ASP A 87 7.74 8.36 8.72
N PRO A 88 6.86 8.46 9.75
CA PRO A 88 5.48 8.92 9.58
C PRO A 88 5.36 10.38 9.11
N ASN A 89 6.43 11.18 9.23
CA ASN A 89 6.44 12.58 8.78
C ASN A 89 6.30 12.73 7.27
N ASN A 90 6.56 11.67 6.50
CA ASN A 90 6.34 11.63 5.05
C ASN A 90 4.86 11.62 4.65
N LEU A 91 3.93 11.48 5.59
CA LEU A 91 2.50 11.59 5.33
C LEU A 91 2.10 13.06 5.17
N CYS A 92 1.87 13.51 3.93
CA CYS A 92 1.55 14.91 3.65
C CYS A 92 0.14 15.35 4.06
N SER A 93 -0.79 14.43 4.32
CA SER A 93 -2.18 14.75 4.67
C SER A 93 -2.47 14.52 6.15
N ASN A 94 -3.09 15.49 6.81
CA ASN A 94 -3.54 15.37 8.22
C ASN A 94 -4.45 14.15 8.45
N ILE A 95 -5.25 13.77 7.45
CA ILE A 95 -6.08 12.57 7.48
C ILE A 95 -5.23 11.30 7.48
N GLU A 96 -4.17 11.27 6.68
CA GLU A 96 -3.27 10.12 6.60
C GLU A 96 -2.48 9.96 7.90
N LYS A 97 -2.01 11.07 8.49
CA LYS A 97 -1.40 11.08 9.84
C LYS A 97 -2.37 10.53 10.89
N LYS A 98 -3.62 11.04 10.92
CA LYS A 98 -4.66 10.55 11.84
C LYS A 98 -4.93 9.05 11.71
N ILE A 99 -4.98 8.53 10.47
CA ILE A 99 -5.14 7.09 10.22
C ILE A 99 -3.93 6.30 10.75
N TRP A 100 -2.71 6.80 10.53
CA TRP A 100 -1.50 6.17 11.01
C TRP A 100 -1.47 6.11 12.54
N ASP A 101 -1.65 7.25 13.20
CA ASP A 101 -1.54 7.39 14.66
C ASP A 101 -2.60 6.54 15.39
N LEU A 102 -3.85 6.53 14.90
CA LEU A 102 -4.94 5.85 15.59
C LEU A 102 -5.00 4.34 15.30
N PHE A 103 -4.60 3.89 14.11
CA PHE A 103 -4.88 2.51 13.67
C PHE A 103 -3.67 1.68 13.25
N LEU A 104 -2.51 2.30 12.99
CA LEU A 104 -1.34 1.61 12.42
C LEU A 104 -0.09 1.72 13.30
N ALA A 105 0.05 2.78 14.08
CA ALA A 105 1.22 3.03 14.92
C ALA A 105 1.48 1.93 15.97
N ASN A 106 0.42 1.30 16.49
CA ASN A 106 0.55 0.18 17.44
C ASN A 106 0.79 -1.19 16.79
N ASP A 107 0.65 -1.31 15.47
CA ASP A 107 0.83 -2.58 14.74
C ASP A 107 2.31 -2.80 14.34
N SER A 108 3.11 -1.72 14.30
CA SER A 108 4.55 -1.77 13.97
C SER A 108 5.43 -2.32 15.09
N GLY A 109 4.96 -2.33 16.34
CA GLY A 109 5.70 -2.83 17.50
C GLY A 109 5.73 -4.36 17.66
N LYS A 110 4.95 -5.10 16.85
CA LYS A 110 5.06 -6.56 16.79
C LYS A 110 5.95 -6.92 15.61
N THR A 111 7.24 -7.08 15.87
CA THR A 111 8.20 -7.78 15.02
C THR A 111 7.63 -9.13 14.58
N ARG A 112 6.95 -9.16 13.43
CA ARG A 112 6.79 -10.37 12.63
C ARG A 112 8.11 -10.56 11.90
N GLY A 113 8.84 -11.59 12.30
CA GLY A 113 10.07 -12.03 11.65
C GLY A 113 9.87 -12.21 10.15
N ALA A 114 10.98 -12.08 9.43
CA ALA A 114 11.09 -12.28 8.01
C ALA A 114 10.40 -13.59 7.55
N VAL A 115 9.82 -13.53 6.36
CA VAL A 115 9.27 -14.64 5.57
C VAL A 115 7.90 -15.16 6.01
N LYS A 116 6.85 -14.57 5.42
CA LYS A 116 5.83 -15.26 4.60
C LYS A 116 4.86 -14.21 4.07
N GLN A 117 4.85 -14.03 2.76
CA GLN A 117 3.80 -13.33 2.03
C GLN A 117 2.56 -14.22 2.04
N GLU A 118 1.93 -14.39 3.19
CA GLU A 118 0.56 -14.88 3.30
C GLU A 118 -0.31 -13.64 3.42
N SER A 119 -0.86 -13.22 2.28
CA SER A 119 -2.08 -12.42 2.19
C SER A 119 -3.24 -13.24 2.75
N ASN A 120 -3.21 -13.51 4.05
CA ASN A 120 -4.40 -13.86 4.78
C ASN A 120 -5.22 -12.58 4.98
N PHE A 121 -6.55 -12.72 4.84
CA PHE A 121 -7.58 -11.82 5.36
C PHE A 121 -7.99 -10.69 4.38
N ILE A 122 -9.18 -10.62 3.77
CA ILE A 122 -10.54 -11.10 4.10
C ILE A 122 -11.28 -11.31 2.78
N GLU A 123 -11.29 -12.53 2.25
CA GLU A 123 -12.17 -12.95 1.15
C GLU A 123 -12.08 -14.47 1.23
N GLU A 124 -12.99 -15.16 1.95
CA GLU A 124 -13.87 -16.16 1.30
C GLU A 124 -14.84 -16.80 2.33
N SER A 125 -15.37 -16.04 3.30
CA SER A 125 -16.34 -16.60 4.29
C SER A 125 -17.51 -15.65 4.62
N LEU A 126 -17.57 -14.47 3.99
CA LEU A 126 -18.58 -13.47 4.37
C LEU A 126 -19.95 -13.66 3.69
N TYR A 127 -20.09 -14.58 2.74
CA TYR A 127 -21.34 -14.85 2.03
C TYR A 127 -21.40 -16.31 1.56
N ASN A 128 -21.53 -17.26 2.50
CA ASN A 128 -22.16 -18.54 2.17
C ASN A 128 -23.63 -18.40 2.56
N GLU A 129 -24.42 -17.88 1.63
CA GLU A 129 -25.87 -17.82 1.71
C GLU A 129 -26.41 -19.14 1.16
N ASP A 130 -26.36 -20.18 1.99
CA ASP A 130 -27.25 -21.34 1.88
C ASP A 130 -27.08 -22.21 3.13
N SER A 131 -28.00 -22.06 4.07
CA SER A 131 -28.45 -23.16 4.92
C SER A 131 -29.76 -22.73 5.56
N MET A 132 -30.83 -23.35 5.10
CA MET A 132 -32.13 -23.35 5.75
C MET A 132 -31.98 -23.63 7.24
N ASP A 133 -32.70 -22.87 8.06
CA ASP A 133 -33.07 -23.33 9.39
C ASP A 133 -34.52 -22.92 9.67
N GLN A 134 -35.44 -23.73 9.12
CA GLN A 134 -36.81 -23.76 9.60
C GLN A 134 -36.88 -24.80 10.71
N ASN A 135 -36.74 -24.29 11.94
CA ASN A 135 -36.97 -25.03 13.16
C ASN A 135 -38.39 -25.59 13.18
N HIS A 136 -38.55 -26.90 12.96
CA HIS A 136 -39.69 -27.67 13.43
C HIS A 136 -39.19 -28.95 14.10
N VAL A 137 -39.25 -28.93 15.43
CA VAL A 137 -39.12 -30.10 16.29
C VAL A 137 -40.38 -30.94 16.10
N GLU A 138 -40.26 -32.21 15.68
CA GLU A 138 -41.07 -33.34 16.18
C GLU A 138 -40.66 -34.68 15.53
N SER A 139 -40.32 -35.64 16.41
CA SER A 139 -40.65 -37.08 16.37
C SER A 139 -40.17 -37.98 15.21
N ASP A 140 -39.38 -38.98 15.60
CA ASP A 140 -38.99 -40.17 14.82
C ASP A 140 -40.23 -41.01 14.41
N PRO A 141 -40.26 -41.63 13.21
CA PRO A 141 -39.88 -43.04 13.14
C PRO A 141 -39.15 -43.47 11.84
N VAL A 142 -38.13 -44.32 12.02
CA VAL A 142 -37.59 -45.37 11.13
C VAL A 142 -38.33 -45.56 9.79
N LEU A 143 -37.71 -45.12 8.70
CA LEU A 143 -37.98 -45.62 7.34
C LEU A 143 -36.66 -45.92 6.64
N ALA A 144 -36.52 -47.18 6.22
CA ALA A 144 -35.50 -47.61 5.28
C ALA A 144 -35.65 -46.79 3.99
N PHE A 145 -34.65 -45.97 3.69
CA PHE A 145 -34.52 -45.30 2.40
C PHE A 145 -33.17 -45.70 1.82
N GLU A 146 -33.26 -46.42 0.72
CA GLU A 146 -32.16 -46.83 -0.16
C GLU A 146 -31.26 -45.63 -0.42
N GLU A 147 -30.04 -45.69 0.12
CA GLU A 147 -29.01 -44.68 -0.05
C GLU A 147 -28.70 -44.59 -1.55
N PRO A 148 -28.90 -43.45 -2.22
CA PRO A 148 -28.45 -43.32 -3.59
C PRO A 148 -26.93 -43.30 -3.52
N VAL A 149 -26.31 -44.41 -3.94
CA VAL A 149 -24.87 -44.50 -4.22
C VAL A 149 -24.58 -43.69 -5.47
N VAL A 150 -24.93 -42.40 -5.44
CA VAL A 150 -24.45 -41.41 -6.37
C VAL A 150 -23.29 -40.78 -5.64
N ASP A 151 -22.13 -41.29 -6.02
CA ASP A 151 -21.07 -40.39 -6.44
C ASP A 151 -19.99 -39.98 -5.40
N PHE A 152 -19.27 -40.97 -4.89
CA PHE A 152 -17.98 -40.73 -4.24
C PHE A 152 -16.85 -40.51 -5.27
N GLU A 153 -16.95 -41.15 -6.44
CA GLU A 153 -15.91 -41.12 -7.49
C GLU A 153 -15.89 -39.82 -8.32
N GLU A 154 -17.03 -39.28 -8.77
CA GLU A 154 -17.13 -37.99 -9.48
C GLU A 154 -16.87 -36.84 -8.48
N ARG A 155 -17.22 -36.96 -7.19
CA ARG A 155 -16.75 -36.02 -6.14
C ARG A 155 -15.22 -36.04 -6.03
N GLN A 156 -14.58 -37.21 -5.99
CA GLN A 156 -13.13 -37.32 -5.97
C GLN A 156 -12.50 -36.82 -7.28
N MET A 157 -13.13 -37.11 -8.42
CA MET A 157 -12.70 -36.64 -9.75
C MET A 157 -12.77 -35.11 -9.84
N GLY A 158 -13.83 -34.49 -9.32
CA GLY A 158 -13.99 -33.04 -9.26
C GLY A 158 -13.01 -32.35 -8.32
N ILE A 159 -12.60 -33.00 -7.23
CA ILE A 159 -11.52 -32.50 -6.37
C ILE A 159 -10.17 -32.57 -7.10
N MET A 160 -9.87 -33.69 -7.78
CA MET A 160 -8.64 -33.86 -8.54
C MET A 160 -8.53 -32.88 -9.71
N GLU A 161 -9.63 -32.63 -10.43
CA GLU A 161 -9.69 -31.63 -11.50
C GLU A 161 -9.45 -30.21 -10.97
N LYS A 162 -10.07 -29.85 -9.84
CA LYS A 162 -9.82 -28.57 -9.17
C LYS A 162 -8.36 -28.43 -8.73
N LEU A 163 -7.75 -29.48 -8.20
CA LEU A 163 -6.33 -29.46 -7.81
C LEU A 163 -5.43 -29.27 -9.02
N LEU A 164 -5.68 -30.00 -10.12
CA LEU A 164 -4.93 -29.85 -11.37
C LEU A 164 -5.03 -28.43 -11.92
N LYS A 165 -6.23 -27.82 -11.87
CA LYS A 165 -6.44 -26.43 -12.27
C LYS A 165 -5.68 -25.44 -11.39
N VAL A 166 -5.73 -25.61 -10.08
CA VAL A 166 -4.97 -24.76 -9.15
C VAL A 166 -3.46 -24.89 -9.41
N MET A 167 -2.96 -26.10 -9.68
CA MET A 167 -1.55 -26.32 -10.02
C MET A 167 -1.17 -25.70 -11.37
N SER A 168 -2.02 -25.77 -12.39
CA SER A 168 -1.76 -25.12 -13.67
C SER A 168 -1.76 -23.60 -13.54
N ASP A 169 -2.71 -23.04 -12.78
CA ASP A 169 -2.79 -21.60 -12.52
C ASP A 169 -1.58 -21.12 -11.71
N GLN A 170 -1.16 -21.92 -10.71
CA GLN A 170 0.06 -21.65 -9.92
C GLN A 170 1.32 -21.71 -10.80
N ALA A 171 1.44 -22.69 -11.70
CA ALA A 171 2.58 -22.80 -12.62
C ALA A 171 2.64 -21.62 -13.60
N ALA A 172 1.49 -21.18 -14.12
CA ALA A 172 1.39 -20.00 -14.98
C ALA A 172 1.79 -18.73 -14.22
N ALA A 173 1.29 -18.55 -12.99
CA ALA A 173 1.64 -17.42 -12.13
C ALA A 173 3.14 -17.41 -11.78
N MET A 174 3.73 -18.56 -11.47
CA MET A 174 5.18 -18.68 -11.22
C MET A 174 6.00 -18.32 -12.46
N THR A 175 5.58 -18.75 -13.65
CA THR A 175 6.25 -18.42 -14.90
C THR A 175 6.18 -16.93 -15.19
N GLN A 176 5.02 -16.30 -14.97
CA GLN A 176 4.86 -14.85 -15.13
C GLN A 176 5.73 -14.08 -14.14
N LEU A 177 5.79 -14.53 -12.88
CA LEU A 177 6.65 -13.93 -11.86
C LEU A 177 8.13 -14.04 -12.23
N ALA A 178 8.57 -15.20 -12.72
CA ALA A 178 9.94 -15.39 -13.20
C ALA A 178 10.28 -14.43 -14.35
N HIS A 179 9.38 -14.29 -15.33
CA HIS A 179 9.56 -13.36 -16.44
C HIS A 179 9.62 -11.89 -15.99
N ALA A 180 8.71 -11.49 -15.09
CA ALA A 180 8.69 -10.14 -14.52
C ALA A 180 9.95 -9.87 -13.69
N SER A 181 10.41 -10.85 -12.90
CA SER A 181 11.64 -10.77 -12.13
C SER A 181 12.87 -10.60 -13.04
N HIS A 182 12.92 -11.34 -14.15
CA HIS A 182 14.00 -11.22 -15.12
C HIS A 182 14.02 -9.84 -15.80
N ALA A 183 12.85 -9.33 -16.22
CA ALA A 183 12.73 -7.99 -16.79
C ALA A 183 13.14 -6.89 -15.79
N ASN A 184 12.74 -7.03 -14.52
CA ASN A 184 13.13 -6.12 -13.45
C ASN A 184 14.65 -6.13 -13.20
N ALA A 185 15.27 -7.31 -13.18
CA ALA A 185 16.71 -7.44 -13.04
C ALA A 185 17.46 -6.74 -14.18
N GLN A 186 17.02 -6.94 -15.42
CA GLN A 186 17.60 -6.28 -16.59
C GLN A 186 17.44 -4.75 -16.55
N ALA A 187 16.28 -4.26 -16.10
CA ALA A 187 16.06 -2.82 -15.93
C ALA A 187 16.98 -2.23 -14.83
N MET A 188 17.18 -2.97 -13.74
CA MET A 188 18.06 -2.57 -12.64
C MET A 188 19.53 -2.53 -13.06
N GLU A 189 19.97 -3.49 -13.88
CA GLU A 189 21.31 -3.48 -14.48
C GLU A 189 21.57 -2.22 -15.31
N ARG A 190 20.63 -1.86 -16.19
CA ARG A 190 20.74 -0.64 -17.00
C ARG A 190 20.76 0.64 -16.15
N LEU A 191 20.00 0.67 -15.05
CA LEU A 191 20.03 1.79 -14.11
C LEU A 191 21.38 1.90 -13.40
N ALA A 192 21.98 0.78 -13.02
CA ALA A 192 23.31 0.75 -12.40
C ALA A 192 24.39 1.26 -13.37
N ASP A 193 24.37 0.83 -14.63
CA ASP A 193 25.30 1.32 -15.66
C ASP A 193 25.16 2.83 -15.88
N ALA A 194 23.93 3.32 -16.03
CA ALA A 194 23.66 4.75 -16.19
C ALA A 194 24.15 5.56 -14.97
N SER A 195 23.93 5.05 -13.75
CA SER A 195 24.42 5.66 -12.52
C SER A 195 25.95 5.72 -12.47
N GLN A 196 26.64 4.67 -12.91
CA GLN A 196 28.10 4.66 -12.95
C GLN A 196 28.65 5.70 -13.95
N ILE A 197 28.00 5.86 -15.11
CA ILE A 197 28.36 6.89 -16.10
C ILE A 197 28.17 8.29 -15.48
N GLN A 198 27.07 8.51 -14.78
CA GLN A 198 26.80 9.78 -14.09
C GLN A 198 27.84 10.08 -13.00
N ALA A 199 28.22 9.09 -12.19
CA ALA A 199 29.25 9.25 -11.17
C ALA A 199 30.59 9.72 -11.78
N ARG A 200 31.02 9.08 -12.88
CA ARG A 200 32.25 9.50 -13.59
C ARG A 200 32.15 10.91 -14.17
N ALA A 201 30.97 11.33 -14.62
CA ALA A 201 30.77 12.68 -15.11
C ALA A 201 30.88 13.71 -13.97
N ILE A 202 30.34 13.39 -12.79
CA ILE A 202 30.45 14.23 -11.59
C ILE A 202 31.92 14.35 -11.15
N ASP A 203 32.70 13.26 -11.15
CA ASP A 203 34.12 13.30 -10.82
C ASP A 203 34.90 14.24 -11.76
N ARG A 204 34.61 14.18 -13.07
CA ARG A 204 35.21 15.10 -14.05
C ARG A 204 34.87 16.56 -13.74
N LEU A 205 33.61 16.83 -13.39
CA LEU A 205 33.18 18.18 -13.00
C LEU A 205 33.92 18.64 -11.73
N ALA A 206 34.07 17.77 -10.73
CA ALA A 206 34.81 18.09 -9.51
C ALA A 206 36.25 18.52 -9.83
N THR A 207 36.98 17.75 -10.65
CA THR A 207 38.34 18.10 -11.08
C THR A 207 38.40 19.44 -11.83
N THR A 208 37.41 19.73 -12.68
CA THR A 208 37.35 21.03 -13.36
C THR A 208 37.13 22.18 -12.38
N PHE A 209 36.27 22.01 -11.37
CA PHE A 209 36.04 23.02 -10.34
C PHE A 209 37.28 23.26 -9.47
N GLU A 210 38.02 22.21 -9.10
CA GLU A 210 39.30 22.35 -8.39
C GLU A 210 40.31 23.16 -9.21
N THR A 211 40.42 22.87 -10.51
CA THR A 211 41.33 23.60 -11.41
C THR A 211 40.94 25.08 -11.54
N ILE A 212 39.64 25.37 -11.70
CA ILE A 212 39.13 26.74 -11.76
C ILE A 212 39.38 27.46 -10.43
N SER A 213 39.19 26.77 -9.30
CA SER A 213 39.43 27.34 -7.97
C SER A 213 40.89 27.73 -7.77
N ALA A 214 41.82 26.86 -8.15
CA ALA A 214 43.26 27.14 -8.13
C ALA A 214 43.61 28.35 -9.01
N ALA A 215 43.17 28.35 -10.26
CA ALA A 215 43.42 29.47 -11.19
C ALA A 215 42.82 30.79 -10.68
N THR A 216 41.64 30.76 -10.06
CA THR A 216 41.01 31.94 -9.45
C THR A 216 41.83 32.47 -8.28
N HIS A 217 42.42 31.58 -7.48
CA HIS A 217 43.31 31.96 -6.39
C HIS A 217 44.59 32.63 -6.92
N ASP A 218 45.18 32.09 -7.98
CA ASP A 218 46.37 32.66 -8.63
C ASP A 218 46.09 34.06 -9.20
N VAL A 219 44.96 34.24 -9.90
CA VAL A 219 44.53 35.56 -10.40
C VAL A 219 44.35 36.56 -9.26
N ARG A 220 43.71 36.13 -8.16
CA ARG A 220 43.53 36.97 -6.98
C ARG A 220 44.87 37.42 -6.39
N ASN A 221 45.81 36.49 -6.23
CA ASN A 221 47.13 36.78 -5.69
C ASN A 221 47.90 37.76 -6.60
N ALA A 222 47.85 37.55 -7.92
CA ALA A 222 48.45 38.47 -8.88
C ALA A 222 47.88 39.90 -8.81
N ILE A 223 46.55 40.03 -8.65
CA ILE A 223 45.91 41.34 -8.48
C ILE A 223 46.39 42.03 -7.20
N VAL A 224 46.50 41.29 -6.09
CA VAL A 224 47.01 41.82 -4.82
C VAL A 224 48.46 42.26 -4.94
N ASP A 225 49.31 41.49 -5.63
CA ASP A 225 50.71 41.83 -5.85
C ASP A 225 50.86 43.08 -6.73
N ILE A 226 50.03 43.21 -7.77
CA ILE A 226 49.96 44.41 -8.61
C ILE A 226 49.56 45.63 -7.76
N ASP A 227 48.51 45.53 -6.95
CA ASP A 227 48.05 46.62 -6.08
C ASP A 227 49.14 47.02 -5.07
N ALA A 228 49.80 46.05 -4.44
CA ALA A 228 50.90 46.29 -3.50
C ALA A 228 52.07 47.00 -4.19
N THR A 229 52.42 46.57 -5.41
CA THR A 229 53.48 47.17 -6.22
C THR A 229 53.13 48.61 -6.60
N MET A 230 51.92 48.85 -7.10
CA MET A 230 51.41 50.18 -7.43
C MET A 230 51.47 51.11 -6.22
N LYS A 231 50.96 50.68 -5.06
CA LYS A 231 51.02 51.47 -3.82
C LYS A 231 52.43 51.86 -3.43
N ARG A 232 53.42 50.96 -3.57
CA ARG A 232 54.82 51.30 -3.29
C ARG A 232 55.36 52.41 -4.20
N PHE A 233 55.05 52.37 -5.50
CA PHE A 233 55.51 53.40 -6.44
C PHE A 233 54.88 54.78 -6.22
N TYR A 234 53.60 54.83 -5.82
CA TYR A 234 52.89 56.10 -5.65
C TYR A 234 52.94 56.68 -4.23
N SER A 235 53.30 55.89 -3.22
CA SER A 235 53.43 56.37 -1.83
C SER A 235 54.75 57.09 -1.55
N THR A 236 55.76 56.95 -2.42
CA THR A 236 57.08 57.61 -2.29
C THR A 236 57.14 58.91 -3.09
N SER A 237 56.11 59.75 -3.01
CA SER A 237 56.22 61.13 -3.48
C SER A 237 56.90 61.94 -2.37
N PRO A 238 58.14 62.44 -2.56
CA PRO A 238 58.76 63.32 -1.58
C PRO A 238 57.98 64.64 -1.56
N THR A 239 57.59 65.06 -0.36
CA THR A 239 57.13 66.44 -0.10
C THR A 239 58.32 67.39 -0.06
#